data_AF-A0A923WDV1-F1
#
_entry.id   AF-A0A923WDV1-F1
#
_cell.length_a   1.000
_cell.length_b   1.000
_cell.length_c   1.000
_cell.angle_alpha   90.00
_cell.angle_beta   90.00
_cell.angle_gamma   90.00
#
_symmetry.space_group_name_H-M   'P 1'
#
loop_
_entity.id
_entity.type
_entity.pdbx_description
1 polymer ?
#
loop_
_entity_poly.entity_id
_entity_poly.type
_entity_poly.pdbx_seq_one_letter_code
_entity_poly.pdbx_strand_id
1 'polypeptide(L)'
;MKVSTTEPFQIIYSIFEHEYLGYLFESFVIQLDHQRRLTLKHQNISAKNADEFSRELDPTDFKLINLIDAIQQEAIVKKFYNKKITPAEFFLKIYHKEKGDEFIQDAIRSYIELKKNEILCLMGDKMVFEMGHDGEPTWKRLAIAPEKASVLFHFMRNEDNTHYFPTIRYEEQKVDFQYKNAIIVCSLPAWLLVDNTIYHFKKDVDGNKLKPFLNKKFILVPRKMEETYYEKFVTQIVASFDVHAKGFTINAEEYQPNPVLTITELAPAKAPVSLFADGGAEVVTTAEENKILLSLDFQYGTFTFPSDKISPSYVKMEKTEDSYLFHKVKRNTDKEKEILHLLRNSDLEIKAGKITLDKS
;
A
#
# COMPACT_ATOMS: atom_id res chain seq x y z
N MET A 1 -26.50 -24.35 9.68
CA MET A 1 -27.87 -24.36 10.27
C MET A 1 -28.37 -22.93 10.27
N LYS A 2 -29.67 -22.65 10.09
CA LYS A 2 -30.15 -21.25 10.11
C LYS A 2 -30.15 -20.71 11.55
N VAL A 3 -29.67 -19.49 11.74
CA VAL A 3 -29.73 -18.78 13.02
C VAL A 3 -31.12 -18.16 13.17
N SER A 4 -31.69 -18.24 14.37
CA SER A 4 -32.99 -17.62 14.65
C SER A 4 -32.79 -16.15 15.02
N THR A 5 -33.47 -15.24 14.31
CA THR A 5 -33.46 -13.80 14.59
C THR A 5 -34.25 -13.42 15.85
N THR A 6 -35.04 -14.34 16.39
CA THR A 6 -35.82 -14.16 17.63
C THR A 6 -35.05 -14.52 18.89
N GLU A 7 -33.98 -15.30 18.78
CA GLU A 7 -33.09 -15.70 19.86
C GLU A 7 -31.83 -14.80 19.86
N PRO A 8 -31.12 -14.62 20.99
CA PRO A 8 -29.93 -13.77 21.03
C PRO A 8 -28.83 -14.30 20.11
N PHE A 9 -28.27 -13.42 19.28
CA PHE A 9 -27.21 -13.76 18.33
C PHE A 9 -26.12 -12.69 18.34
N GLN A 10 -24.93 -13.03 17.83
CA GLN A 10 -23.78 -12.14 17.77
C GLN A 10 -23.15 -12.19 16.38
N ILE A 11 -22.87 -11.03 15.80
CA ILE A 11 -22.07 -10.94 14.57
C ILE A 11 -20.59 -11.09 14.90
N ILE A 12 -19.90 -11.87 14.08
CA ILE A 12 -18.46 -12.07 14.11
C ILE A 12 -17.87 -11.95 12.70
N TYR A 13 -16.58 -11.68 12.62
CA TYR A 13 -15.83 -11.63 11.38
C TYR A 13 -14.72 -12.66 11.43
N SER A 14 -14.64 -13.53 10.43
CA SER A 14 -13.63 -14.59 10.39
C SER A 14 -12.65 -14.38 9.24
N ILE A 15 -11.38 -14.65 9.50
CA ILE A 15 -10.30 -14.63 8.52
C ILE A 15 -10.08 -16.05 8.01
N PHE A 16 -10.04 -16.23 6.70
CA PHE A 16 -9.73 -17.52 6.07
C PHE A 16 -8.73 -17.33 4.93
N GLU A 17 -7.98 -18.39 4.61
CA GLU A 17 -7.02 -18.38 3.52
C GLU A 17 -7.66 -18.87 2.21
N HIS A 18 -7.73 -18.01 1.21
CA HIS A 18 -8.16 -18.35 -0.13
C HIS A 18 -6.95 -18.67 -1.02
N GLU A 19 -7.01 -19.78 -1.76
CA GLU A 19 -5.90 -20.32 -2.56
C GLU A 19 -5.21 -19.28 -3.47
N TYR A 20 -6.01 -18.43 -4.16
CA TYR A 20 -5.49 -17.43 -5.10
C TYR A 20 -5.43 -16.00 -4.57
N LEU A 21 -6.28 -15.68 -3.57
CA LEU A 21 -6.51 -14.30 -3.13
C LEU A 21 -5.82 -14.00 -1.79
N GLY A 22 -5.22 -15.01 -1.18
CA GLY A 22 -4.64 -14.95 0.15
C GLY A 22 -5.73 -14.87 1.22
N TYR A 23 -5.39 -14.27 2.36
CA TYR A 23 -6.33 -14.12 3.47
C TYR A 23 -7.49 -13.19 3.10
N LEU A 24 -8.72 -13.60 3.36
CA LEU A 24 -9.94 -12.82 3.16
C LEU A 24 -10.77 -12.84 4.44
N PHE A 25 -11.81 -12.01 4.45
CA PHE A 25 -12.76 -11.91 5.56
C PHE A 25 -14.12 -12.48 5.15
N GLU A 26 -14.82 -13.08 6.10
CA GLU A 26 -16.22 -13.46 5.99
C GLU A 26 -16.99 -13.01 7.23
N SER A 27 -18.25 -12.59 7.02
CA SER A 27 -19.17 -12.21 8.09
C SER A 27 -20.09 -13.37 8.45
N PHE A 28 -20.15 -13.70 9.73
CA PHE A 28 -21.05 -14.72 10.26
C PHE A 28 -21.87 -14.16 11.41
N VAL A 29 -23.08 -14.67 11.55
CA VAL A 29 -23.82 -14.54 12.80
C VAL A 29 -23.87 -15.89 13.49
N ILE A 30 -23.64 -15.85 14.79
CA ILE A 30 -23.59 -17.01 15.68
C ILE A 30 -24.75 -16.92 16.68
N GLN A 31 -25.49 -18.01 16.85
CA GLN A 31 -26.50 -18.09 17.90
C GLN A 31 -25.81 -18.13 19.28
N LEU A 32 -26.33 -17.35 20.23
CA LEU A 32 -25.88 -17.38 21.62
C LEU A 32 -26.69 -18.39 22.44
N ASP A 33 -26.03 -19.05 23.39
CA ASP A 33 -26.72 -19.89 24.37
C ASP A 33 -27.39 -19.06 25.49
N HIS A 34 -28.08 -19.72 26.42
CA HIS A 34 -28.70 -19.07 27.58
C HIS A 34 -27.70 -18.34 28.50
N GLN A 35 -26.41 -18.63 28.39
CA GLN A 35 -25.31 -18.00 29.12
C GLN A 35 -24.57 -16.93 28.27
N ARG A 36 -25.09 -16.59 27.07
CA ARG A 36 -24.49 -15.67 26.10
C ARG A 36 -23.12 -16.12 25.54
N ARG A 37 -22.87 -17.42 25.47
CA ARG A 37 -21.69 -18.00 24.81
C ARG A 37 -21.98 -18.31 23.36
N LEU A 38 -20.95 -18.18 22.51
CA LEU A 38 -21.00 -18.54 21.11
C LEU A 38 -21.25 -20.04 20.95
N THR A 39 -22.21 -20.42 20.11
CA THR A 39 -22.51 -21.82 19.78
C THR A 39 -21.98 -22.18 18.40
N LEU A 40 -22.02 -23.48 18.04
CA LEU A 40 -21.67 -23.95 16.69
C LEU A 40 -22.77 -23.66 15.65
N LYS A 41 -23.89 -23.03 16.04
CA LYS A 41 -24.94 -22.63 15.09
C LYS A 41 -24.57 -21.28 14.47
N HIS A 42 -23.97 -21.34 13.29
CA HIS A 42 -23.56 -20.17 12.53
C HIS A 42 -24.26 -20.07 11.16
N GLN A 43 -24.44 -18.84 10.69
CA GLN A 43 -24.97 -18.51 9.36
C GLN A 43 -24.16 -17.37 8.75
N ASN A 44 -23.75 -17.53 7.49
CA ASN A 44 -23.05 -16.48 6.75
C ASN A 44 -24.00 -15.31 6.45
N ILE A 45 -23.50 -14.08 6.64
CA ILE A 45 -24.21 -12.84 6.37
C ILE A 45 -23.56 -12.12 5.19
N SER A 46 -24.43 -11.63 4.31
CA SER A 46 -24.13 -10.79 3.15
C SER A 46 -25.08 -9.59 3.14
N ALA A 47 -24.82 -8.60 2.29
CA ALA A 47 -25.68 -7.42 2.12
C ALA A 47 -27.13 -7.76 1.77
N LYS A 48 -27.41 -8.98 1.28
CA LYS A 48 -28.77 -9.43 0.92
C LYS A 48 -29.61 -9.88 2.10
N ASN A 49 -28.98 -10.39 3.16
CA ASN A 49 -29.66 -10.94 4.33
C ASN A 49 -29.36 -10.14 5.61
N ALA A 50 -28.42 -9.19 5.58
CA ALA A 50 -28.05 -8.35 6.72
C ALA A 50 -29.25 -7.61 7.36
N ASP A 51 -30.23 -7.20 6.56
CA ASP A 51 -31.42 -6.49 7.05
C ASP A 51 -32.26 -7.35 8.02
N GLU A 52 -32.28 -8.67 7.82
CA GLU A 52 -33.00 -9.61 8.71
C GLU A 52 -32.40 -9.66 10.12
N PHE A 53 -31.11 -9.31 10.26
CA PHE A 53 -30.36 -9.34 11.52
C PHE A 53 -30.12 -7.95 12.11
N SER A 54 -30.70 -6.89 11.53
CA SER A 54 -30.51 -5.48 11.88
C SER A 54 -30.61 -5.12 13.37
N ARG A 55 -31.27 -5.95 14.19
CA ARG A 55 -31.42 -5.77 15.63
C ARG A 55 -30.10 -5.71 16.41
N GLU A 56 -29.08 -6.48 16.01
CA GLU A 56 -27.77 -6.55 16.69
C GLU A 56 -26.63 -6.05 15.77
N LEU A 57 -26.97 -5.41 14.64
CA LEU A 57 -25.99 -4.78 13.75
C LEU A 57 -26.00 -3.26 13.89
N ASP A 58 -24.82 -2.67 13.90
CA ASP A 58 -24.64 -1.23 13.86
C ASP A 58 -24.32 -0.72 12.44
N PRO A 59 -24.31 0.60 12.19
CA PRO A 59 -23.97 1.16 10.88
C PRO A 59 -22.56 0.79 10.37
N THR A 60 -21.64 0.46 11.27
CA THR A 60 -20.29 -0.01 10.92
C THR A 60 -20.36 -1.44 10.40
N ASP A 61 -21.19 -2.30 11.00
CA ASP A 61 -21.37 -3.68 10.59
C ASP A 61 -21.96 -3.76 9.16
N PHE A 62 -22.95 -2.93 8.84
CA PHE A 62 -23.46 -2.83 7.46
C PHE A 62 -22.39 -2.40 6.47
N LYS A 63 -21.51 -1.46 6.84
CA LYS A 63 -20.37 -1.07 5.98
C LYS A 63 -19.38 -2.21 5.83
N LEU A 64 -19.02 -2.89 6.91
CA LEU A 64 -18.11 -4.04 6.91
C LEU A 64 -18.64 -5.16 6.01
N ILE A 65 -19.91 -5.53 6.13
CA ILE A 65 -20.55 -6.56 5.29
C ILE A 65 -20.48 -6.18 3.81
N ASN A 66 -20.79 -4.93 3.47
CA ASN A 66 -20.70 -4.46 2.08
C ASN A 66 -19.26 -4.52 1.53
N LEU A 67 -18.26 -4.19 2.35
CA LEU A 67 -16.85 -4.27 1.96
C LEU A 67 -16.38 -5.72 1.81
N ILE A 68 -16.82 -6.59 2.72
CA ILE A 68 -16.53 -8.03 2.70
C ILE A 68 -17.14 -8.68 1.46
N ASP A 69 -18.41 -8.41 1.16
CA ASP A 69 -19.07 -8.90 -0.06
C ASP A 69 -18.35 -8.45 -1.34
N ALA A 70 -17.76 -7.24 -1.33
CA ALA A 70 -17.05 -6.69 -2.47
C ALA A 70 -15.69 -7.36 -2.75
N ILE A 71 -15.12 -8.08 -1.78
CA ILE A 71 -13.87 -8.86 -1.92
C ILE A 71 -14.12 -10.37 -2.07
N GLN A 72 -15.38 -10.80 -2.11
CA GLN A 72 -15.71 -12.21 -2.39
C GLN A 72 -15.41 -12.59 -3.84
N GLN A 73 -15.23 -13.89 -4.07
CA GLN A 73 -14.85 -14.45 -5.37
C GLN A 73 -15.79 -14.00 -6.49
N GLU A 74 -17.12 -14.07 -6.28
CA GLU A 74 -18.11 -13.70 -7.30
C GLU A 74 -18.06 -12.19 -7.62
N ALA A 75 -17.84 -11.36 -6.61
CA ALA A 75 -17.77 -9.90 -6.78
C ALA A 75 -16.50 -9.51 -7.56
N ILE A 76 -15.37 -10.15 -7.28
CA ILE A 76 -14.11 -9.94 -8.01
C ILE A 76 -14.28 -10.36 -9.47
N VAL A 77 -14.81 -11.56 -9.72
CA VAL A 77 -15.04 -12.06 -11.10
C VAL A 77 -15.93 -11.08 -11.87
N LYS A 78 -17.04 -10.63 -11.28
CA LYS A 78 -17.95 -9.69 -11.92
C LYS A 78 -17.32 -8.32 -12.20
N LYS A 79 -16.38 -7.88 -11.36
CA LYS A 79 -15.74 -6.56 -11.48
C LYS A 79 -14.62 -6.53 -12.50
N PHE A 80 -13.80 -7.58 -12.54
CA PHE A 80 -12.62 -7.65 -13.41
C PHE A 80 -12.87 -8.46 -14.69
N TYR A 81 -13.99 -9.16 -14.78
CA TYR A 81 -14.36 -9.97 -15.95
C TYR A 81 -15.81 -9.74 -16.37
N ASN A 82 -15.98 -9.18 -17.57
CA ASN A 82 -17.30 -8.84 -18.10
C ASN A 82 -18.05 -10.03 -18.74
N LYS A 83 -17.40 -11.20 -18.87
CA LYS A 83 -18.03 -12.40 -19.45
C LYS A 83 -18.50 -13.33 -18.34
N LYS A 84 -19.60 -14.06 -18.59
CA LYS A 84 -20.05 -15.13 -17.68
C LYS A 84 -19.02 -16.24 -17.67
N ILE A 85 -18.36 -16.44 -16.53
CA ILE A 85 -17.41 -17.50 -16.25
C ILE A 85 -17.61 -17.95 -14.80
N THR A 86 -17.32 -19.20 -14.50
CA THR A 86 -17.32 -19.66 -13.11
C THR A 86 -16.07 -19.11 -12.38
N PRO A 87 -16.12 -18.86 -11.05
CA PRO A 87 -14.95 -18.39 -10.32
C PRO A 87 -13.73 -19.30 -10.47
N ALA A 88 -13.93 -20.62 -10.43
CA ALA A 88 -12.85 -21.60 -10.60
C ALA A 88 -12.14 -21.45 -11.96
N GLU A 89 -12.90 -21.37 -13.05
CA GLU A 89 -12.35 -21.18 -14.40
C GLU A 89 -11.66 -19.82 -14.56
N PHE A 90 -12.20 -18.78 -13.92
CA PHE A 90 -11.59 -17.46 -13.91
C PHE A 90 -10.21 -17.48 -13.25
N PHE A 91 -10.10 -18.04 -12.04
CA PHE A 91 -8.82 -18.11 -11.33
C PHE A 91 -7.82 -19.00 -12.05
N LEU A 92 -8.24 -20.16 -12.57
CA LEU A 92 -7.36 -21.04 -13.37
C LEU A 92 -6.81 -20.36 -14.62
N LYS A 93 -7.60 -19.49 -15.26
CA LYS A 93 -7.19 -18.75 -16.46
C LYS A 93 -6.28 -17.56 -16.14
N ILE A 94 -6.67 -16.75 -15.15
CA ILE A 94 -5.96 -15.51 -14.82
C ILE A 94 -4.68 -15.77 -14.06
N TYR A 95 -4.65 -16.77 -13.16
CA TYR A 95 -3.49 -17.14 -12.34
C TYR A 95 -2.67 -18.29 -12.96
N HIS A 96 -2.85 -18.54 -14.27
CA HIS A 96 -2.05 -19.54 -14.98
C HIS A 96 -0.57 -19.12 -15.04
N LYS A 97 0.35 -20.04 -14.74
CA LYS A 97 1.79 -19.73 -14.60
C LYS A 97 2.48 -19.13 -15.84
N GLU A 98 1.95 -19.40 -17.04
CA GLU A 98 2.57 -18.97 -18.32
C GLU A 98 1.66 -18.08 -19.19
N LYS A 99 0.36 -18.10 -18.96
CA LYS A 99 -0.66 -17.37 -19.77
C LYS A 99 -1.55 -16.49 -18.92
N GLY A 100 -1.22 -16.36 -17.63
CA GLY A 100 -1.93 -15.51 -16.71
C GLY A 100 -1.75 -14.05 -17.09
N ASP A 101 -2.74 -13.25 -16.71
CA ASP A 101 -2.71 -11.82 -16.95
C ASP A 101 -2.20 -11.11 -15.69
N GLU A 102 -0.89 -10.83 -15.64
CA GLU A 102 -0.25 -10.19 -14.49
C GLU A 102 -0.85 -8.81 -14.18
N PHE A 103 -1.30 -8.06 -15.19
CA PHE A 103 -1.94 -6.77 -15.00
C PHE A 103 -3.26 -6.90 -14.25
N ILE A 104 -4.08 -7.90 -14.61
CA ILE A 104 -5.33 -8.18 -13.91
C ILE A 104 -5.05 -8.71 -12.49
N GLN A 105 -4.06 -9.58 -12.32
CA GLN A 105 -3.68 -10.08 -10.99
C GLN A 105 -3.25 -8.93 -10.07
N ASP A 106 -2.41 -8.02 -10.55
CA ASP A 106 -1.94 -6.86 -9.80
C ASP A 106 -3.08 -5.88 -9.48
N ALA A 107 -4.01 -5.69 -10.41
CA ALA A 107 -5.20 -4.87 -10.19
C ALA A 107 -6.15 -5.49 -9.15
N ILE A 108 -6.37 -6.81 -9.20
CA ILE A 108 -7.15 -7.55 -8.20
C ILE A 108 -6.48 -7.45 -6.84
N ARG A 109 -5.17 -7.72 -6.77
CA ARG A 109 -4.39 -7.65 -5.52
C ARG A 109 -4.50 -6.24 -4.92
N SER A 110 -4.22 -5.21 -5.69
CA SER A 110 -4.29 -3.81 -5.21
C SER A 110 -5.69 -3.45 -4.72
N TYR A 111 -6.74 -3.90 -5.42
CA TYR A 111 -8.12 -3.67 -5.01
C TYR A 111 -8.48 -4.38 -3.69
N ILE A 112 -8.09 -5.65 -3.56
CA ILE A 112 -8.33 -6.44 -2.34
C ILE A 112 -7.58 -5.83 -1.16
N GLU A 113 -6.32 -5.46 -1.32
CA GLU A 113 -5.50 -4.88 -0.25
C GLU A 113 -6.09 -3.55 0.24
N LEU A 114 -6.55 -2.69 -0.66
CA LEU A 114 -7.22 -1.44 -0.30
C LEU A 114 -8.50 -1.71 0.51
N LYS A 115 -9.31 -2.69 0.10
CA LYS A 115 -10.54 -3.06 0.80
C LYS A 115 -10.29 -3.74 2.15
N LYS A 116 -9.29 -4.62 2.25
CA LYS A 116 -8.85 -5.21 3.51
C LYS A 116 -8.43 -4.15 4.52
N ASN A 117 -7.68 -3.14 4.08
CA ASN A 117 -7.28 -2.06 4.96
C ASN A 117 -8.49 -1.25 5.47
N GLU A 118 -9.44 -0.93 4.59
CA GLU A 118 -10.70 -0.29 5.00
C GLU A 118 -11.45 -1.15 6.02
N ILE A 119 -11.56 -2.46 5.79
CA ILE A 119 -12.20 -3.42 6.71
C ILE A 119 -11.50 -3.40 8.07
N LEU A 120 -10.18 -3.60 8.11
CA LEU A 120 -9.39 -3.68 9.33
C LEU A 120 -9.42 -2.38 10.14
N CYS A 121 -9.44 -1.22 9.46
CA CYS A 121 -9.59 0.08 10.13
C CYS A 121 -10.98 0.27 10.76
N LEU A 122 -12.03 -0.33 10.19
CA LEU A 122 -13.40 -0.27 10.70
C LEU A 122 -13.69 -1.34 11.77
N MET A 123 -12.87 -2.39 11.85
CA MET A 123 -13.10 -3.51 12.77
C MET A 123 -12.98 -3.11 14.24
N GLY A 124 -12.11 -2.16 14.63
CA GLY A 124 -12.03 -1.69 16.02
C GLY A 124 -12.11 -2.80 17.08
N ASP A 125 -13.13 -2.73 17.95
CA ASP A 125 -13.39 -3.70 19.03
C ASP A 125 -14.33 -4.86 18.62
N LYS A 126 -14.60 -5.04 17.32
CA LYS A 126 -15.48 -6.11 16.82
C LYS A 126 -14.87 -7.48 17.07
N MET A 127 -15.73 -8.50 17.11
CA MET A 127 -15.28 -9.87 17.32
C MET A 127 -14.68 -10.46 16.04
N VAL A 128 -13.35 -10.52 16.00
CA VAL A 128 -12.60 -11.11 14.89
C VAL A 128 -12.08 -12.49 15.28
N PHE A 129 -12.13 -13.45 14.35
CA PHE A 129 -11.67 -14.82 14.53
C PHE A 129 -10.82 -15.28 13.34
N GLU A 130 -10.02 -16.33 13.55
CA GLU A 130 -9.43 -17.15 12.51
C GLU A 130 -10.36 -18.35 12.26
N MET A 131 -10.63 -18.68 10.99
CA MET A 131 -11.43 -19.84 10.61
C MET A 131 -10.62 -21.13 10.73
N GLY A 132 -11.23 -22.18 11.28
CA GLY A 132 -10.63 -23.51 11.34
C GLY A 132 -10.55 -24.17 9.96
N HIS A 133 -9.67 -25.16 9.82
CA HIS A 133 -9.61 -26.00 8.61
C HIS A 133 -10.90 -26.81 8.36
N ASP A 134 -11.72 -26.99 9.39
CA ASP A 134 -13.04 -27.60 9.35
C ASP A 134 -14.15 -26.64 8.87
N GLY A 135 -13.80 -25.37 8.63
CA GLY A 135 -14.75 -24.32 8.25
C GLY A 135 -15.48 -23.70 9.43
N GLU A 136 -15.08 -23.98 10.67
CA GLU A 136 -15.67 -23.35 11.86
C GLU A 136 -15.21 -21.89 11.97
N PRO A 137 -16.13 -20.91 11.95
CA PRO A 137 -15.76 -19.50 11.94
C PRO A 137 -15.28 -18.96 13.29
N THR A 138 -15.39 -19.74 14.38
CA THR A 138 -15.02 -19.33 15.75
C THR A 138 -13.74 -19.98 16.29
N TRP A 139 -12.90 -20.57 15.45
CA TRP A 139 -11.78 -21.42 15.89
C TRP A 139 -10.79 -20.73 16.83
N LYS A 140 -10.23 -19.56 16.47
CA LYS A 140 -9.39 -18.76 17.37
C LYS A 140 -9.81 -17.31 17.38
N ARG A 141 -10.03 -16.77 18.57
CA ARG A 141 -10.34 -15.34 18.74
C ARG A 141 -9.10 -14.50 18.49
N LEU A 142 -9.25 -13.49 17.65
CA LEU A 142 -8.22 -12.51 17.33
C LEU A 142 -8.51 -11.19 18.05
N ALA A 143 -7.44 -10.49 18.43
CA ALA A 143 -7.49 -9.14 18.98
C ALA A 143 -6.79 -8.18 18.01
N ILE A 144 -7.37 -7.00 17.78
CA ILE A 144 -6.69 -5.93 17.05
C ILE A 144 -5.98 -5.05 18.06
N ALA A 145 -4.70 -4.82 17.85
CA ALA A 145 -3.93 -3.91 18.70
C ALA A 145 -4.47 -2.48 18.53
N PRO A 146 -4.83 -1.78 19.62
CA PRO A 146 -5.39 -0.43 19.54
C PRO A 146 -4.34 0.61 19.10
N GLU A 147 -3.07 0.39 19.45
CA GLU A 147 -1.98 1.28 19.09
C GLU A 147 -1.17 0.80 17.88
N LYS A 148 -0.57 1.76 17.18
CA LYS A 148 0.32 1.47 16.05
C LYS A 148 1.69 1.00 16.54
N ALA A 149 2.12 -0.17 16.08
CA ALA A 149 3.49 -0.65 16.25
C ALA A 149 4.50 0.15 15.41
N SER A 150 5.75 0.14 15.85
CA SER A 150 6.89 0.73 15.16
C SER A 150 7.78 -0.36 14.56
N VAL A 151 8.37 -0.08 13.40
CA VAL A 151 9.31 -0.99 12.72
C VAL A 151 10.65 -0.28 12.56
N LEU A 152 11.70 -0.95 13.00
CA LEU A 152 13.09 -0.53 12.84
C LEU A 152 13.81 -1.54 11.96
N PHE A 153 14.40 -1.07 10.86
CA PHE A 153 15.16 -1.94 9.97
C PHE A 153 16.65 -1.89 10.33
N HIS A 154 17.27 -3.04 10.52
CA HIS A 154 18.69 -3.16 10.83
C HIS A 154 19.47 -3.64 9.60
N PHE A 155 20.56 -2.94 9.30
CA PHE A 155 21.54 -3.36 8.30
C PHE A 155 22.91 -3.47 8.96
N MET A 156 23.53 -4.64 8.83
CA MET A 156 24.83 -4.96 9.41
C MET A 156 25.75 -5.42 8.29
N ARG A 157 26.57 -4.51 7.77
CA ARG A 157 27.55 -4.77 6.73
C ARG A 157 28.86 -5.30 7.34
N ASN A 158 29.32 -6.43 6.83
CA ASN A 158 30.62 -7.04 7.10
C ASN A 158 31.45 -7.06 5.79
N GLU A 159 32.68 -7.57 5.83
CA GLU A 159 33.58 -7.62 4.66
C GLU A 159 33.03 -8.48 3.50
N ASP A 160 32.28 -9.53 3.82
CA ASP A 160 31.77 -10.52 2.86
C ASP A 160 30.30 -10.30 2.45
N ASN A 161 29.48 -9.81 3.37
CA ASN A 161 28.02 -9.72 3.20
C ASN A 161 27.38 -8.66 4.09
N THR A 162 26.15 -8.28 3.72
CA THR A 162 25.27 -7.45 4.55
C THR A 162 24.13 -8.30 5.10
N HIS A 163 23.94 -8.29 6.42
CA HIS A 163 22.76 -8.85 7.07
C HIS A 163 21.67 -7.79 7.24
N TYR A 164 20.47 -8.10 6.76
CA TYR A 164 19.30 -7.24 6.85
C TYR A 164 18.20 -7.94 7.64
N PHE A 165 17.61 -7.27 8.64
CA PHE A 165 16.47 -7.77 9.41
C PHE A 165 15.63 -6.64 10.03
N PRO A 166 14.29 -6.78 10.11
CA PRO A 166 13.42 -5.85 10.83
C PRO A 166 13.20 -6.27 12.29
N THR A 167 13.04 -5.27 13.16
CA THR A 167 12.57 -5.39 14.53
C THR A 167 11.27 -4.63 14.69
N ILE A 168 10.25 -5.27 15.27
CA ILE A 168 8.95 -4.65 15.54
C ILE A 168 8.84 -4.36 17.04
N ARG A 169 8.38 -3.15 17.40
CA ARG A 169 8.10 -2.78 18.79
C ARG A 169 6.67 -2.27 18.94
N TYR A 170 5.95 -2.81 19.91
CA TYR A 170 4.61 -2.42 20.33
C TYR A 170 4.66 -2.05 21.81
N GLU A 171 4.16 -0.86 22.19
CA GLU A 171 4.22 -0.34 23.58
C GLU A 171 5.63 -0.51 24.22
N GLU A 172 6.67 -0.14 23.47
CA GLU A 172 8.09 -0.30 23.82
C GLU A 172 8.64 -1.73 23.93
N GLN A 173 7.76 -2.75 23.93
CA GLN A 173 8.13 -4.16 23.95
C GLN A 173 8.41 -4.68 22.54
N LYS A 174 9.40 -5.58 22.42
CA LYS A 174 9.71 -6.23 21.15
C LYS A 174 8.67 -7.30 20.85
N VAL A 175 8.02 -7.20 19.68
CA VAL A 175 7.13 -8.24 19.18
C VAL A 175 7.99 -9.30 18.49
N ASP A 176 8.00 -10.51 19.03
CA ASP A 176 8.64 -11.65 18.38
C ASP A 176 7.67 -12.32 17.42
N PHE A 177 7.86 -12.09 16.12
CA PHE A 177 7.00 -12.56 15.04
C PHE A 177 7.66 -13.64 14.17
N GLN A 178 8.96 -13.91 14.36
CA GLN A 178 9.71 -14.85 13.54
C GLN A 178 9.43 -16.28 14.00
N TYR A 179 9.18 -17.20 13.06
CA TYR A 179 8.89 -18.62 13.33
C TYR A 179 7.69 -18.88 14.25
N LYS A 180 6.77 -17.91 14.37
CA LYS A 180 5.54 -18.02 15.17
C LYS A 180 4.26 -18.17 14.35
N ASN A 181 4.38 -18.73 13.13
CA ASN A 181 3.27 -18.78 12.16
C ASN A 181 2.61 -17.41 11.96
N ALA A 182 3.41 -16.35 11.98
CA ALA A 182 2.91 -15.00 11.79
C ALA A 182 2.36 -14.83 10.36
N ILE A 183 1.24 -14.15 10.23
CA ILE A 183 0.49 -14.01 8.98
C ILE A 183 0.42 -12.53 8.60
N ILE A 184 0.68 -12.22 7.34
CA ILE A 184 0.41 -10.89 6.77
C ILE A 184 -1.02 -10.92 6.23
N VAL A 185 -1.95 -10.32 6.97
CA VAL A 185 -3.39 -10.27 6.62
C VAL A 185 -3.61 -9.30 5.46
N CYS A 186 -2.94 -8.16 5.52
CA CYS A 186 -2.95 -7.09 4.52
C CYS A 186 -1.50 -6.62 4.32
N SER A 187 -1.11 -6.35 3.08
CA SER A 187 0.22 -5.95 2.65
C SER A 187 0.35 -4.44 2.46
N LEU A 188 -0.73 -3.74 2.10
CA LEU A 188 -0.69 -2.31 1.78
C LEU A 188 -1.87 -1.54 2.38
N PRO A 189 -1.70 -0.90 3.56
CA PRO A 189 -0.58 -1.01 4.50
C PRO A 189 -0.51 -2.39 5.19
N ALA A 190 0.63 -2.71 5.80
CA ALA A 190 0.85 -3.99 6.46
C ALA A 190 0.01 -4.16 7.73
N TRP A 191 -0.66 -5.31 7.82
CA TRP A 191 -1.29 -5.81 9.03
C TRP A 191 -0.74 -7.21 9.34
N LEU A 192 -0.12 -7.35 10.50
CA LEU A 192 0.61 -8.55 10.90
C LEU A 192 -0.10 -9.25 12.07
N LEU A 193 -0.57 -10.46 11.86
CA LEU A 193 -1.12 -11.33 12.89
C LEU A 193 0.00 -12.15 13.54
N VAL A 194 0.18 -12.01 14.85
CA VAL A 194 1.14 -12.76 15.69
C VAL A 194 0.48 -13.14 17.00
N ASP A 195 0.56 -14.42 17.41
CA ASP A 195 0.03 -14.89 18.70
C ASP A 195 -1.41 -14.39 18.99
N ASN A 196 -2.30 -14.55 17.99
CA ASN A 196 -3.70 -14.10 18.01
C ASN A 196 -3.94 -12.58 18.04
N THR A 197 -2.90 -11.76 17.90
CA THR A 197 -3.01 -10.29 17.89
C THR A 197 -2.62 -9.73 16.53
N ILE A 198 -3.47 -8.89 15.95
CA ILE A 198 -3.23 -8.20 14.69
C ILE A 198 -2.63 -6.82 14.99
N TYR A 199 -1.40 -6.61 14.55
CA TYR A 199 -0.66 -5.37 14.67
C TYR A 199 -0.73 -4.56 13.38
N HIS A 200 -0.86 -3.25 13.53
CA HIS A 200 -0.79 -2.26 12.46
C HIS A 200 0.34 -1.27 12.74
N PHE A 201 0.88 -0.57 11.72
CA PHE A 201 2.15 0.17 11.85
C PHE A 201 2.02 1.68 11.66
N LYS A 202 2.92 2.46 12.29
CA LYS A 202 2.94 3.94 12.23
C LYS A 202 3.27 4.51 10.83
N LYS A 203 4.08 3.82 10.03
CA LYS A 203 4.67 4.34 8.78
C LYS A 203 4.18 3.61 7.51
N ASP A 204 2.96 3.07 7.54
CA ASP A 204 2.35 2.34 6.41
C ASP A 204 3.35 1.38 5.74
N VAL A 205 3.89 0.47 6.55
CA VAL A 205 4.89 -0.50 6.13
C VAL A 205 4.30 -1.39 5.02
N ASP A 206 5.09 -1.75 4.02
CA ASP A 206 4.70 -2.75 3.02
C ASP A 206 4.90 -4.16 3.60
N GLY A 207 3.84 -4.97 3.62
CA GLY A 207 3.86 -6.34 4.13
C GLY A 207 4.84 -7.23 3.36
N ASN A 208 5.13 -6.94 2.10
CA ASN A 208 6.15 -7.65 1.31
C ASN A 208 7.56 -7.46 1.87
N LYS A 209 7.82 -6.37 2.61
CA LYS A 209 9.11 -6.15 3.30
C LYS A 209 9.24 -6.99 4.56
N LEU A 210 8.14 -7.40 5.18
CA LEU A 210 8.11 -8.21 6.40
C LEU A 210 7.95 -9.71 6.11
N LYS A 211 7.25 -10.07 5.01
CA LYS A 211 6.95 -11.45 4.60
C LYS A 211 8.17 -12.38 4.57
N PRO A 212 9.37 -11.97 4.09
CA PRO A 212 10.55 -12.85 4.12
C PRO A 212 11.00 -13.22 5.53
N PHE A 213 10.71 -12.38 6.52
CA PHE A 213 11.19 -12.51 7.89
C PHE A 213 10.28 -13.34 8.79
N LEU A 214 9.10 -13.72 8.31
CA LEU A 214 8.21 -14.62 9.02
C LEU A 214 8.89 -15.98 9.27
N ASN A 215 9.68 -16.44 8.30
CA ASN A 215 10.36 -17.74 8.32
C ASN A 215 11.89 -17.64 8.22
N LYS A 216 12.45 -16.43 8.28
CA LYS A 216 13.90 -16.18 8.24
C LYS A 216 14.30 -15.12 9.25
N LYS A 217 15.38 -15.37 10.00
CA LYS A 217 15.90 -14.37 10.96
C LYS A 217 16.45 -13.12 10.28
N PHE A 218 17.14 -13.31 9.16
CA PHE A 218 17.76 -12.24 8.39
C PHE A 218 17.90 -12.64 6.92
N ILE A 219 18.08 -11.64 6.06
CA ILE A 219 18.46 -11.81 4.65
C ILE A 219 19.95 -11.52 4.55
N LEU A 220 20.69 -12.43 3.91
CA LEU A 220 22.10 -12.25 3.59
C LEU A 220 22.20 -11.71 2.16
N VAL A 221 22.77 -10.51 2.02
CA VAL A 221 23.03 -9.87 0.73
C VAL A 221 24.53 -10.02 0.41
N PRO A 222 24.88 -10.82 -0.62
CA PRO A 222 26.28 -10.98 -1.03
C PRO A 222 26.84 -9.68 -1.62
N ARG A 223 28.15 -9.43 -1.43
CA ARG A 223 28.85 -8.22 -1.94
C ARG A 223 28.64 -7.92 -3.42
N LYS A 224 28.49 -8.97 -4.26
CA LYS A 224 28.24 -8.81 -5.71
C LYS A 224 26.93 -8.09 -6.04
N MET A 225 25.91 -8.23 -5.20
CA MET A 225 24.59 -7.60 -5.39
C MET A 225 24.36 -6.45 -4.41
N GLU A 226 25.37 -6.10 -3.60
CA GLU A 226 25.24 -5.08 -2.55
C GLU A 226 24.89 -3.71 -3.14
N GLU A 227 25.60 -3.28 -4.19
CA GLU A 227 25.41 -1.98 -4.82
C GLU A 227 24.00 -1.81 -5.40
N THR A 228 23.52 -2.79 -6.18
CA THR A 228 22.17 -2.75 -6.76
C THR A 228 21.07 -2.89 -5.70
N TYR A 229 21.32 -3.65 -4.63
CA TYR A 229 20.42 -3.77 -3.50
C TYR A 229 20.33 -2.46 -2.69
N TYR A 230 21.47 -1.82 -2.46
CA TYR A 230 21.54 -0.57 -1.72
C TYR A 230 20.83 0.55 -2.48
N GLU A 231 21.10 0.66 -3.77
CA GLU A 231 20.50 1.65 -4.66
C GLU A 231 18.97 1.50 -4.78
N LYS A 232 18.46 0.27 -4.95
CA LYS A 232 17.02 0.05 -5.19
C LYS A 232 16.20 -0.11 -3.92
N PHE A 233 16.72 -0.80 -2.91
CA PHE A 233 15.95 -1.24 -1.75
C PHE A 233 16.30 -0.45 -0.49
N VAL A 234 17.59 -0.26 -0.19
CA VAL A 234 18.02 0.44 1.03
C VAL A 234 17.67 1.93 0.95
N THR A 235 17.86 2.59 -0.19
CA THR A 235 17.44 3.99 -0.40
C THR A 235 15.95 4.20 -0.06
N GLN A 236 15.07 3.31 -0.55
CA GLN A 236 13.64 3.36 -0.28
C GLN A 236 13.32 3.15 1.20
N ILE A 237 14.04 2.24 1.87
CA ILE A 237 13.82 1.99 3.30
C ILE A 237 14.33 3.16 4.14
N VAL A 238 15.53 3.67 3.87
CA VAL A 238 16.11 4.82 4.58
C VAL A 238 15.24 6.06 4.40
N ALA A 239 14.59 6.22 3.25
CA ALA A 239 13.65 7.30 3.03
C ALA A 239 12.42 7.14 3.94
N SER A 240 11.71 6.02 3.80
CA SER A 240 10.38 5.85 4.41
C SER A 240 10.40 5.43 5.89
N PHE A 241 11.46 4.80 6.38
CA PHE A 241 11.48 4.13 7.69
C PHE A 241 12.65 4.55 8.57
N ASP A 242 12.59 4.14 9.84
CA ASP A 242 13.72 4.26 10.76
C ASP A 242 14.68 3.11 10.50
N VAL A 243 15.96 3.45 10.39
CA VAL A 243 17.02 2.53 10.00
C VAL A 243 18.16 2.61 10.98
N HIS A 244 18.61 1.45 11.44
CA HIS A 244 19.84 1.29 12.18
C HIS A 244 20.88 0.62 11.28
N ALA A 245 21.85 1.40 10.82
CA ALA A 245 22.93 0.92 9.97
C ALA A 245 24.24 0.76 10.75
N LYS A 246 24.94 -0.35 10.50
CA LYS A 246 26.32 -0.59 10.93
C LYS A 246 27.14 -1.01 9.71
N GLY A 247 28.26 -0.33 9.47
CA GLY A 247 29.15 -0.56 8.33
C GLY A 247 28.86 0.31 7.09
N PHE A 248 27.89 1.22 7.18
CA PHE A 248 27.71 2.36 6.29
C PHE A 248 27.08 3.53 7.08
N THR A 249 27.25 4.75 6.58
CA THR A 249 26.81 5.96 7.29
C THR A 249 25.56 6.52 6.64
N ILE A 250 24.58 6.92 7.45
CA ILE A 250 23.40 7.65 7.01
C ILE A 250 23.50 9.07 7.57
N ASN A 251 23.75 10.05 6.71
CA ASN A 251 23.74 11.46 7.08
C ASN A 251 22.34 12.01 6.86
N ALA A 252 21.66 12.36 7.96
CA ALA A 252 20.43 13.11 7.89
C ALA A 252 20.78 14.59 7.71
N GLU A 253 20.48 15.12 6.53
CA GLU A 253 20.73 16.51 6.18
C GLU A 253 19.40 17.26 6.12
N GLU A 254 19.30 18.35 6.87
CA GLU A 254 18.16 19.25 6.84
C GLU A 254 18.58 20.53 6.13
N TYR A 255 17.98 20.79 4.97
CA TYR A 255 18.17 22.03 4.22
C TYR A 255 16.87 22.83 4.17
N GLN A 256 16.98 24.15 4.02
CA GLN A 256 15.82 24.98 3.73
C GLN A 256 15.48 24.89 2.23
N PRO A 257 14.18 24.79 1.87
CA PRO A 257 13.77 24.73 0.48
C PRO A 257 14.02 26.08 -0.21
N ASN A 258 14.83 26.07 -1.28
CA ASN A 258 14.97 27.21 -2.18
C ASN A 258 14.18 26.92 -3.46
N PRO A 259 13.10 27.66 -3.75
CA PRO A 259 12.35 27.47 -5.00
C PRO A 259 13.19 27.98 -6.18
N VAL A 260 13.40 27.10 -7.16
CA VAL A 260 14.08 27.39 -8.43
C VAL A 260 13.05 27.24 -9.54
N LEU A 261 12.78 28.35 -10.22
CA LEU A 261 11.89 28.37 -11.37
C LEU A 261 12.74 28.25 -12.64
N THR A 262 12.65 27.12 -13.33
CA THR A 262 13.39 26.89 -14.58
C THR A 262 12.47 27.17 -15.76
N ILE A 263 12.88 28.09 -16.64
CA ILE A 263 12.15 28.45 -17.84
C ILE A 263 12.75 27.69 -19.02
N THR A 264 11.96 26.82 -19.66
CA THR A 264 12.37 26.08 -20.86
C THR A 264 11.48 26.51 -22.03
N GLU A 265 12.08 27.02 -23.09
CA GLU A 265 11.36 27.27 -24.35
C GLU A 265 11.16 25.95 -25.10
N LEU A 266 9.90 25.58 -25.37
CA LEU A 266 9.61 24.47 -26.27
C LEU A 266 9.69 24.99 -27.70
N ALA A 267 10.66 24.48 -28.46
CA ALA A 267 10.71 24.71 -29.90
C ALA A 267 9.42 24.15 -30.56
N PRO A 268 8.89 24.81 -31.60
CA PRO A 268 7.70 24.33 -32.29
C PRO A 268 7.98 22.93 -32.83
N ALA A 269 7.19 21.95 -32.36
CA ALA A 269 7.19 20.64 -32.95
C ALA A 269 6.73 20.81 -34.41
N LYS A 270 7.60 20.49 -35.38
CA LYS A 270 7.16 20.26 -36.76
C LYS A 270 6.06 19.20 -36.68
N ALA A 271 4.84 19.57 -37.05
CA ALA A 271 3.75 18.62 -37.19
C ALA A 271 4.23 17.42 -38.03
N PRO A 272 3.85 16.18 -37.70
CA PRO A 272 4.07 15.07 -38.62
C PRO A 272 3.33 15.43 -39.91
N VAL A 273 4.08 15.55 -41.01
CA VAL A 273 3.51 15.69 -42.36
C VAL A 273 2.58 14.51 -42.56
N SER A 274 1.27 14.76 -42.61
CA SER A 274 0.30 13.75 -42.99
C SER A 274 0.62 13.35 -44.44
N LEU A 275 1.17 12.15 -44.63
CA LEU A 275 1.54 11.57 -45.93
C LEU A 275 0.32 11.15 -46.78
N PHE A 276 -0.88 11.68 -46.45
CA PHE A 276 -2.13 11.38 -47.14
C PHE A 276 -3.00 12.64 -47.24
N ALA A 277 -2.77 13.45 -48.26
CA ALA A 277 -3.75 14.42 -48.76
C ALA A 277 -3.45 14.71 -50.24
N ASP A 278 -4.00 13.87 -51.12
CA ASP A 278 -4.21 14.20 -52.53
C ASP A 278 -5.28 15.31 -52.63
N GLY A 279 -5.04 16.29 -53.50
CA GLY A 279 -6.06 17.23 -53.98
C GLY A 279 -6.19 18.49 -53.12
N GLY A 280 -5.83 19.64 -53.70
CA GLY A 280 -5.61 20.89 -52.98
C GLY A 280 -6.85 21.57 -52.40
N ALA A 281 -6.64 22.23 -51.27
CA ALA A 281 -7.23 23.50 -50.87
C ALA A 281 -6.58 23.96 -49.55
N GLU A 282 -6.20 25.24 -49.51
CA GLU A 282 -5.96 26.08 -48.34
C GLU A 282 -4.85 25.68 -47.35
N VAL A 283 -3.71 26.36 -47.52
CA VAL A 283 -2.71 26.55 -46.46
C VAL A 283 -3.35 27.38 -45.34
N VAL A 284 -3.89 26.71 -44.33
CA VAL A 284 -4.18 27.36 -43.05
C VAL A 284 -2.84 27.60 -42.35
N THR A 285 -2.39 28.84 -42.38
CA THR A 285 -1.31 29.35 -41.53
C THR A 285 -1.78 29.32 -40.08
N THR A 286 -1.58 28.20 -39.39
CA THR A 286 -1.75 28.13 -37.94
C THR A 286 -0.51 28.71 -37.27
N ALA A 287 -0.76 29.71 -36.42
CA ALA A 287 0.22 30.55 -35.76
C ALA A 287 1.32 29.76 -35.02
N GLU A 288 2.55 30.26 -35.13
CA GLU A 288 3.71 29.80 -34.38
C GLU A 288 3.55 30.18 -32.88
N GLU A 289 2.84 29.36 -32.11
CA GLU A 289 2.81 29.51 -30.65
C GLU A 289 4.10 28.94 -30.04
N ASN A 290 5.08 29.81 -29.81
CA ASN A 290 6.21 29.50 -28.93
C ASN A 290 5.69 29.27 -27.51
N LYS A 291 5.60 28.02 -27.07
CA LYS A 291 5.13 27.66 -25.73
C LYS A 291 6.30 27.66 -24.75
N ILE A 292 6.20 28.45 -23.69
CA ILE A 292 7.18 28.49 -22.60
C ILE A 292 6.71 27.52 -21.52
N LEU A 293 7.54 26.54 -21.19
CA LEU A 293 7.31 25.65 -20.06
C LEU A 293 8.11 26.19 -18.86
N LEU A 294 7.43 26.65 -17.81
CA LEU A 294 8.09 26.87 -16.53
C LEU A 294 7.90 25.63 -15.65
N SER A 295 9.02 25.07 -15.19
CA SER A 295 9.03 24.01 -14.18
C SER A 295 9.49 24.58 -12.85
N LEU A 296 8.72 24.33 -11.80
CA LEU A 296 9.11 24.67 -10.43
C LEU A 296 9.80 23.48 -9.79
N ASP A 297 11.05 23.67 -9.42
CA ASP A 297 11.83 22.73 -8.65
C ASP A 297 12.21 23.35 -7.29
N PHE A 298 12.37 22.53 -6.26
CA PHE A 298 12.86 22.94 -4.95
C PHE A 298 14.28 22.43 -4.77
N GLN A 299 15.22 23.36 -4.63
CA GLN A 299 16.61 23.07 -4.32
C GLN A 299 16.80 22.96 -2.80
N TYR A 300 17.37 21.84 -2.37
CA TYR A 300 17.80 21.56 -1.00
C TYR A 300 19.31 21.31 -1.03
N GLY A 301 20.11 22.33 -0.72
CA GLY A 301 21.56 22.26 -0.82
C GLY A 301 22.01 22.04 -2.28
N THR A 302 22.60 20.87 -2.56
CA THR A 302 23.05 20.47 -3.90
C THR A 302 22.01 19.65 -4.68
N PHE A 303 20.87 19.33 -4.08
CA PHE A 303 19.83 18.48 -4.69
C PHE A 303 18.62 19.30 -5.16
N THR A 304 18.12 19.02 -6.36
CA THR A 304 16.94 19.68 -6.92
C THR A 304 15.79 18.69 -7.03
N PHE A 305 14.60 19.05 -6.55
CA PHE A 305 13.42 18.19 -6.54
C PHE A 305 12.26 18.82 -7.32
N PRO A 306 11.64 18.09 -8.27
CA PRO A 306 10.42 18.56 -8.90
C PRO A 306 9.31 18.77 -7.88
N SER A 307 8.58 19.87 -8.00
CA SER A 307 7.39 20.16 -7.18
C SER A 307 6.25 19.14 -7.36
N ASP A 308 6.32 18.33 -8.43
CA ASP A 308 5.30 17.35 -8.82
C ASP A 308 5.24 16.09 -7.92
N LYS A 309 6.37 15.73 -7.31
CA LYS A 309 6.46 14.59 -6.37
C LYS A 309 6.76 15.10 -4.98
N ILE A 310 5.75 15.16 -4.11
CA ILE A 310 5.92 15.53 -2.70
C ILE A 310 6.26 14.26 -1.89
N SER A 311 7.51 13.81 -1.97
CA SER A 311 8.02 12.77 -1.06
C SER A 311 8.61 13.42 0.20
N PRO A 312 8.34 12.88 1.41
CA PRO A 312 8.78 13.51 2.66
C PRO A 312 10.30 13.48 2.86
N SER A 313 11.00 12.57 2.18
CA SER A 313 12.45 12.49 2.22
C SER A 313 13.00 11.89 0.95
N TYR A 314 14.16 12.39 0.54
CA TYR A 314 14.96 11.83 -0.54
C TYR A 314 16.23 11.23 0.03
N VAL A 315 16.67 10.11 -0.54
CA VAL A 315 17.92 9.48 -0.15
C VAL A 315 18.77 9.28 -1.39
N LYS A 316 19.95 9.92 -1.43
CA LYS A 316 20.97 9.62 -2.43
C LYS A 316 22.03 8.72 -1.81
N MET A 317 22.43 7.69 -2.54
CA MET A 317 23.58 6.87 -2.21
C MET A 317 24.82 7.42 -2.92
N GLU A 318 25.90 7.59 -2.16
CA GLU A 318 27.24 7.85 -2.67
C GLU A 318 28.16 6.70 -2.25
N LYS A 319 29.03 6.27 -3.17
CA LYS A 319 29.99 5.19 -2.94
C LYS A 319 31.37 5.80 -2.72
N THR A 320 31.90 5.61 -1.52
CA THR A 320 33.30 5.88 -1.19
C THR A 320 34.13 4.61 -1.43
N GLU A 321 35.46 4.70 -1.49
CA GLU A 321 36.36 3.57 -1.82
C GLU A 321 36.08 2.29 -1.01
N ASP A 322 35.72 2.41 0.29
CA ASP A 322 35.41 1.26 1.17
C ASP A 322 34.00 1.26 1.79
N SER A 323 33.21 2.32 1.61
CA SER A 323 31.93 2.49 2.33
C SER A 323 30.83 3.13 1.48
N TYR A 324 29.59 3.02 1.95
CA TYR A 324 28.43 3.68 1.36
C TYR A 324 28.00 4.83 2.27
N LEU A 325 27.68 5.97 1.66
CA LEU A 325 27.13 7.14 2.34
C LEU A 325 25.73 7.39 1.81
N PHE A 326 24.75 7.39 2.70
CA PHE A 326 23.37 7.72 2.36
C PHE A 326 23.05 9.13 2.85
N HIS A 327 22.87 10.07 1.91
CA HIS A 327 22.41 11.42 2.21
C HIS A 327 20.90 11.41 2.26
N LYS A 328 20.34 11.39 3.47
CA LYS A 328 18.89 11.49 3.70
C LYS A 328 18.54 12.96 3.85
N VAL A 329 17.98 13.54 2.80
CA VAL A 329 17.44 14.90 2.81
C VAL A 329 15.98 14.85 3.21
N LYS A 330 15.66 15.43 4.38
CA LYS A 330 14.28 15.56 4.84
C LYS A 330 13.67 16.81 4.20
N ARG A 331 12.61 16.64 3.42
CA ARG A 331 11.92 17.76 2.76
C ARG A 331 10.99 18.44 3.76
N ASN A 332 10.94 19.76 3.70
CA ASN A 332 10.02 20.54 4.51
C ASN A 332 8.75 20.82 3.67
N THR A 333 7.83 19.85 3.70
CA THR A 333 6.60 19.89 2.90
C THR A 333 5.67 21.04 3.26
N ASP A 334 5.75 21.57 4.48
CA ASP A 334 4.92 22.69 4.92
C ASP A 334 5.38 24.00 4.27
N LYS A 335 6.69 24.26 4.27
CA LYS A 335 7.26 25.42 3.56
C LYS A 335 7.07 25.35 2.05
N GLU A 336 7.17 24.16 1.45
CA GLU A 336 6.86 23.98 0.03
C GLU A 336 5.41 24.34 -0.30
N LYS A 337 4.45 23.95 0.56
CA LYS A 337 3.03 24.33 0.41
C LYS A 337 2.80 25.83 0.58
N GLU A 338 3.47 26.47 1.54
CA GLU A 338 3.41 27.92 1.70
C GLU A 338 3.91 28.65 0.44
N ILE A 339 5.03 28.19 -0.13
CA ILE A 339 5.59 28.77 -1.37
C ILE A 339 4.64 28.54 -2.55
N LEU A 340 4.05 27.35 -2.68
CA LEU A 340 3.03 27.07 -3.70
C LEU A 340 1.79 27.96 -3.52
N HIS A 341 1.38 28.22 -2.28
CA HIS A 341 0.27 29.14 -1.99
C HIS A 341 0.62 30.58 -2.37
N LEU A 342 1.86 31.03 -2.11
CA LEU A 342 2.34 32.36 -2.52
C LEU A 342 2.39 32.50 -4.05
N LEU A 343 2.84 31.47 -4.76
CA LEU A 343 2.87 31.44 -6.22
C LEU A 343 1.45 31.46 -6.81
N ARG A 344 0.51 30.72 -6.20
CA ARG A 344 -0.90 30.74 -6.59
C ARG A 344 -1.53 32.12 -6.40
N ASN A 345 -1.18 32.81 -5.31
CA ASN A 345 -1.64 34.18 -5.04
C ASN A 345 -1.03 35.21 -6.01
N SER A 346 0.05 34.85 -6.72
CA SER A 346 0.75 35.70 -7.68
C SER A 346 0.35 35.41 -9.14
N ASP A 347 -0.84 34.84 -9.36
CA ASP A 347 -1.40 34.42 -10.67
C ASP A 347 -0.57 33.37 -11.45
N LEU A 348 0.35 32.69 -10.78
CA LEU A 348 1.09 31.54 -11.33
C LEU A 348 0.48 30.24 -10.79
N GLU A 349 -0.63 29.78 -11.40
CA GLU A 349 -1.20 28.45 -11.11
C GLU A 349 -0.33 27.34 -11.70
N ILE A 350 0.67 26.90 -10.93
CA ILE A 350 1.51 25.76 -11.28
C ILE A 350 0.73 24.47 -10.97
N LYS A 351 0.08 23.89 -11.98
CA LYS A 351 -0.60 22.58 -11.88
C LYS A 351 0.39 21.47 -12.25
N ALA A 352 0.58 20.51 -11.36
CA ALA A 352 1.52 19.40 -11.56
C ALA A 352 2.97 19.85 -11.85
N GLY A 353 3.45 20.84 -11.10
CA GLY A 353 4.83 21.33 -11.15
C GLY A 353 5.28 22.01 -12.45
N LYS A 354 4.36 22.21 -13.39
CA LYS A 354 4.61 22.85 -14.69
C LYS A 354 3.53 23.88 -15.00
N ILE A 355 3.92 24.96 -15.68
CA ILE A 355 2.99 25.92 -16.28
C ILE A 355 3.44 26.15 -17.73
N THR A 356 2.49 26.08 -18.65
CA THR A 356 2.71 26.46 -20.05
C THR A 356 2.16 27.85 -20.26
N LEU A 357 3.02 28.79 -20.61
CA LEU A 357 2.64 30.15 -20.99
C LEU A 357 2.82 30.33 -22.48
N ASP A 358 1.87 30.99 -23.13
CA ASP A 358 1.99 31.42 -24.51
C ASP A 358 2.84 32.69 -24.55
N LYS A 359 3.82 32.74 -25.46
CA LYS A 359 4.70 33.91 -25.63
C LYS A 359 3.86 35.06 -26.19
N SER A 360 3.72 36.14 -25.41
CA SER A 360 3.05 37.39 -25.81
C SER A 360 3.88 38.20 -26.79
#